data_AF-A0A0K1NJ65-F1
#
_entry.id   AF-A0A0K1NJ65-F1
#
_cell.length_a   1.000
_cell.length_b   1.000
_cell.length_c   1.000
_cell.angle_alpha   90.00
_cell.angle_beta   90.00
_cell.angle_gamma   90.00
#
_symmetry.space_group_name_H-M   'P 1'
#
loop_
_entity.id
_entity.type
_entity.pdbx_description
1 polymer ?
#
loop_
_entity_poly.entity_id
_entity_poly.type
_entity_poly.pdbx_seq_one_letter_code
_entity_poly.pdbx_strand_id
1 'polypeptide(L)'
;MNKDDKTVRLEDERGEAQVMSVKADAEDEAMKEKLNTVYRLRLLYNSGEELWRHIGKSGSGNNSFGRVGGKDAFLRRAVFHELEREWYDEMGISLGWLLESYVLAAGLMEKFRTLLEGEMRAGTYRECCVQIVNVCVFGDAVSDEYSAKKRELFHQLMEEDVCCLTVFLLMLLGVLPPSVESRQGDVTGIKVQYEQVYKFFLGVCHRNILFIQTPRMTLFHKALKEVEEKLTRIRLIKLTADVLSNLSVLASAEQVAEIGRREQWNQVYPELDGYWLGEHHSEQHPDYWRVEETVTGYVFYHYFQKETEAGKIHQQEFSVNFFSNGEDYACVQHPRSVSQWLNNEKLSKDDVTYPHFVFSGGDTPSEIAFDSFMMDVSWFRPMRLVRAKEGWLPPTGEGMEVINDFEAYSYTFYLCLEAITPTYISVKDEDGVSHQVPVSEHEELRSCTLDDAIGIITWRDKRYIAFDNLMLYIPIEE
;
A
#
# COMPACT_ATOMS: atom_id res chain seq x y z
N MET A 1 -62.77 40.23 6.42
CA MET A 1 -62.61 38.79 6.70
C MET A 1 -61.12 38.51 6.74
N ASN A 2 -60.46 38.82 7.87
CA ASN A 2 -59.04 38.56 8.08
C ASN A 2 -58.93 37.19 8.74
N LYS A 3 -58.30 36.21 8.07
CA LYS A 3 -57.77 35.05 8.79
C LYS A 3 -56.65 35.58 9.69
N ASP A 4 -56.79 35.39 10.99
CA ASP A 4 -55.85 35.85 12.00
C ASP A 4 -54.43 35.38 11.70
N ASP A 5 -53.49 36.33 11.62
CA ASP A 5 -52.05 36.18 11.34
C ASP A 5 -51.34 35.19 12.29
N LYS A 6 -51.92 34.95 13.48
CA LYS A 6 -51.49 33.91 14.42
C LYS A 6 -51.79 32.48 13.93
N THR A 7 -52.88 32.28 13.20
CA THR A 7 -53.29 30.97 12.68
C THR A 7 -52.40 30.54 11.53
N VAL A 8 -51.98 31.49 10.70
CA VAL A 8 -51.06 31.23 9.56
C VAL A 8 -49.66 30.87 10.06
N ARG A 9 -49.12 31.58 11.07
CA ARG A 9 -47.82 31.21 11.68
C ARG A 9 -47.82 29.85 12.38
N LEU A 10 -48.93 29.49 13.06
CA LEU A 10 -49.07 28.17 13.69
C LEU A 10 -49.25 27.03 12.66
N GLU A 11 -49.81 27.31 11.48
CA GLU A 11 -49.89 26.36 10.37
C GLU A 11 -48.53 26.15 9.71
N ASP A 12 -47.73 27.21 9.54
CA ASP A 12 -46.35 27.15 9.02
C ASP A 12 -45.40 26.41 9.97
N GLU A 13 -45.42 26.75 11.27
CA GLU A 13 -44.60 26.08 12.30
C GLU A 13 -44.96 24.59 12.45
N ARG A 14 -46.25 24.23 12.27
CA ARG A 14 -46.70 22.82 12.24
C ARG A 14 -46.26 22.11 10.97
N GLY A 15 -46.26 22.79 9.83
CA GLY A 15 -45.74 22.26 8.56
C GLY A 15 -44.24 21.97 8.65
N GLU A 16 -43.45 22.90 9.18
CA GLU A 16 -42.01 22.73 9.39
C GLU A 16 -41.70 21.62 10.41
N ALA A 17 -42.43 21.56 11.53
CA ALA A 17 -42.29 20.48 12.50
C ALA A 17 -42.65 19.10 11.93
N GLN A 18 -43.65 19.02 11.05
CA GLN A 18 -44.05 17.78 10.39
C GLN A 18 -43.01 17.33 9.34
N VAL A 19 -42.45 18.25 8.56
CA VAL A 19 -41.37 17.97 7.61
C VAL A 19 -40.10 17.53 8.35
N MET A 20 -39.74 18.19 9.46
CA MET A 20 -38.60 17.77 10.30
C MET A 20 -38.81 16.39 10.93
N SER A 21 -40.03 16.08 11.39
CA SER A 21 -40.36 14.75 11.93
C SER A 21 -40.22 13.65 10.87
N VAL A 22 -40.76 13.87 9.66
CA VAL A 22 -40.66 12.89 8.57
C VAL A 22 -39.21 12.66 8.16
N LYS A 23 -38.39 13.72 8.12
CA LYS A 23 -36.96 13.61 7.83
C LYS A 23 -36.22 12.84 8.92
N ALA A 24 -36.51 13.12 10.19
CA ALA A 24 -35.89 12.41 11.33
C ALA A 24 -36.27 10.92 11.35
N ASP A 25 -37.52 10.58 11.04
CA ASP A 25 -37.97 9.19 10.94
C ASP A 25 -37.27 8.45 9.79
N ALA A 26 -37.10 9.10 8.63
CA ALA A 26 -36.37 8.53 7.49
C ALA A 26 -34.87 8.32 7.79
N GLU A 27 -34.23 9.29 8.45
CA GLU A 27 -32.84 9.17 8.91
C GLU A 27 -32.66 8.03 9.93
N ASP A 28 -33.63 7.86 10.84
CA ASP A 28 -33.61 6.78 11.82
C ASP A 28 -33.77 5.40 11.16
N GLU A 29 -34.70 5.25 10.21
CA GLU A 29 -34.84 4.00 9.45
C GLU A 29 -33.60 3.68 8.61
N ALA A 30 -32.98 4.68 7.97
CA ALA A 30 -31.72 4.50 7.25
C ALA A 30 -30.61 4.01 8.19
N MET A 31 -30.54 4.55 9.42
CA MET A 31 -29.56 4.13 10.43
C MET A 31 -29.82 2.70 10.92
N LYS A 32 -31.08 2.32 11.13
CA LYS A 32 -31.47 0.94 11.46
C LYS A 32 -30.99 -0.02 10.39
N GLU A 33 -31.15 0.35 9.13
CA GLU A 33 -30.73 -0.49 8.01
C GLU A 33 -29.21 -0.61 7.93
N LYS A 34 -28.46 0.50 8.07
CA LYS A 34 -26.98 0.46 8.14
C LYS A 34 -26.50 -0.51 9.21
N LEU A 35 -27.02 -0.39 10.44
CA LEU A 35 -26.69 -1.28 11.56
C LEU A 35 -27.08 -2.74 11.25
N ASN A 36 -28.27 -2.98 10.71
CA ASN A 36 -28.70 -4.33 10.33
C ASN A 36 -27.81 -4.93 9.23
N THR A 37 -27.31 -4.14 8.30
CA THR A 37 -26.42 -4.58 7.23
C THR A 37 -25.05 -4.94 7.79
N VAL A 38 -24.45 -4.10 8.64
CA VAL A 38 -23.20 -4.40 9.37
C VAL A 38 -23.33 -5.73 10.13
N TYR A 39 -24.45 -5.91 10.83
CA TYR A 39 -24.74 -7.14 11.54
C TYR A 39 -24.88 -8.32 10.59
N ARG A 40 -25.79 -8.28 9.60
CA ARG A 40 -26.07 -9.39 8.66
C ARG A 40 -24.84 -9.85 7.91
N LEU A 41 -24.02 -8.90 7.47
CA LEU A 41 -22.80 -9.18 6.72
C LEU A 41 -21.64 -9.65 7.60
N ARG A 42 -21.76 -9.60 8.94
CA ARG A 42 -20.67 -9.96 9.87
C ARG A 42 -19.36 -9.25 9.51
N LEU A 43 -19.45 -7.94 9.23
CA LEU A 43 -18.31 -7.17 8.72
C LEU A 43 -17.22 -7.04 9.77
N LEU A 44 -17.59 -6.56 10.96
CA LEU A 44 -16.67 -6.17 12.02
C LEU A 44 -16.26 -7.34 12.93
N TYR A 45 -17.14 -8.33 13.09
CA TYR A 45 -16.94 -9.51 13.93
C TYR A 45 -17.49 -10.75 13.24
N ASN A 46 -16.92 -11.91 13.56
CA ASN A 46 -17.26 -13.17 12.91
C ASN A 46 -18.62 -13.70 13.37
N SER A 47 -19.05 -13.38 14.59
CA SER A 47 -20.37 -13.73 15.10
C SER A 47 -21.21 -12.52 15.51
N GLY A 48 -22.54 -12.71 15.49
CA GLY A 48 -23.46 -11.69 16.01
C GLY A 48 -23.31 -11.49 17.51
N GLU A 49 -22.96 -12.55 18.24
CA GLU A 49 -22.73 -12.51 19.68
C GLU A 49 -21.51 -11.64 20.04
N GLU A 50 -20.41 -11.76 19.29
CA GLU A 50 -19.23 -10.90 19.45
C GLU A 50 -19.59 -9.42 19.30
N LEU A 51 -20.30 -9.07 18.23
CA LEU A 51 -20.72 -7.69 17.98
C LEU A 51 -21.64 -7.16 19.09
N TRP A 52 -22.59 -7.96 19.56
CA TRP A 52 -23.45 -7.58 20.68
C TRP A 52 -22.66 -7.38 21.98
N ARG A 53 -21.73 -8.30 22.28
CA ARG A 53 -20.87 -8.24 23.45
C ARG A 53 -19.96 -7.01 23.42
N HIS A 54 -19.41 -6.67 22.25
CA HIS A 54 -18.56 -5.50 22.03
C HIS A 54 -19.27 -4.20 22.43
N ILE A 55 -20.52 -4.04 22.02
CA ILE A 55 -21.33 -2.86 22.39
C ILE A 55 -21.93 -2.95 23.81
N GLY A 56 -21.46 -3.88 24.64
CA GLY A 56 -21.86 -4.05 26.04
C GLY A 56 -23.29 -4.54 26.24
N LYS A 57 -23.87 -5.26 25.27
CA LYS A 57 -25.25 -5.75 25.34
C LYS A 57 -25.33 -7.27 25.20
N SER A 58 -26.19 -7.90 25.99
CA SER A 58 -26.53 -9.31 25.83
C SER A 58 -27.55 -9.47 24.70
N GLY A 59 -27.10 -9.42 23.45
CA GLY A 59 -27.93 -9.76 22.31
C GLY A 59 -27.83 -11.24 21.99
N SER A 60 -28.82 -12.01 22.41
CA SER A 60 -29.00 -13.40 21.96
C SER A 60 -30.46 -13.59 21.53
N GLY A 61 -30.72 -13.67 20.22
CA GLY A 61 -32.05 -13.99 19.68
C GLY A 61 -32.44 -13.25 18.40
N ASN A 62 -33.68 -13.47 17.92
CA ASN A 62 -34.32 -12.90 16.71
C ASN A 62 -34.45 -11.35 16.67
N ASN A 63 -33.75 -10.62 17.54
CA ASN A 63 -33.82 -9.17 17.58
C ASN A 63 -32.91 -8.55 16.51
N SER A 64 -33.49 -7.69 15.68
CA SER A 64 -32.76 -6.88 14.71
C SER A 64 -31.75 -5.96 15.42
N PHE A 65 -30.49 -5.98 14.97
CA PHE A 65 -29.41 -5.14 15.51
C PHE A 65 -29.70 -3.65 15.35
N GLY A 66 -30.38 -3.28 14.26
CA GLY A 66 -30.91 -1.94 14.03
C GLY A 66 -31.86 -1.46 15.13
N ARG A 67 -32.44 -2.33 15.97
CA ARG A 67 -33.26 -1.92 17.12
C ARG A 67 -32.46 -1.69 18.41
N VAL A 68 -31.12 -1.59 18.33
CA VAL A 68 -30.28 -1.23 19.48
C VAL A 68 -30.79 0.07 20.11
N GLY A 69 -30.99 0.05 21.43
CA GLY A 69 -31.56 1.21 22.14
C GLY A 69 -33.08 1.37 22.04
N GLY A 70 -33.79 0.43 21.40
CA GLY A 70 -35.26 0.43 21.36
C GLY A 70 -35.81 1.64 20.61
N LYS A 71 -36.42 2.59 21.31
CA LYS A 71 -36.95 3.84 20.72
C LYS A 71 -35.89 4.94 20.59
N ASP A 72 -34.70 4.75 21.15
CA ASP A 72 -33.65 5.77 21.18
C ASP A 72 -32.87 5.83 19.85
N ALA A 73 -33.27 6.78 18.99
CA ALA A 73 -32.60 7.06 17.71
C ALA A 73 -31.18 7.63 17.90
N PHE A 74 -30.94 8.38 18.97
CA PHE A 74 -29.63 8.92 19.26
C PHE A 74 -28.64 7.79 19.58
N LEU A 75 -29.04 6.83 20.42
CA LEU A 75 -28.20 5.69 20.76
C LEU A 75 -27.83 4.83 19.54
N ARG A 76 -28.73 4.68 18.55
CA ARG A 76 -28.40 4.00 17.28
C ARG A 76 -27.30 4.70 16.50
N ARG A 77 -27.44 6.02 16.34
CA ARG A 77 -26.43 6.84 15.66
C ARG A 77 -25.10 6.80 16.38
N ALA A 78 -25.12 6.92 17.71
CA ALA A 78 -23.92 6.81 18.53
C ALA A 78 -23.23 5.46 18.35
N VAL A 79 -23.97 4.34 18.44
CA VAL A 79 -23.40 3.01 18.21
C VAL A 79 -22.76 2.88 16.83
N PHE A 80 -23.43 3.36 15.76
CA PHE A 80 -22.87 3.30 14.42
C PHE A 80 -21.58 4.12 14.30
N HIS A 81 -21.58 5.36 14.78
CA HIS A 81 -20.41 6.25 14.66
C HIS A 81 -19.24 5.82 15.55
N GLU A 82 -19.50 5.22 16.71
CA GLU A 82 -18.42 4.65 17.54
C GLU A 82 -17.76 3.46 16.84
N LEU A 83 -18.56 2.58 16.22
CA LEU A 83 -18.02 1.48 15.40
C LEU A 83 -17.27 2.02 14.18
N GLU A 84 -17.80 3.04 13.50
CA GLU A 84 -17.13 3.66 12.37
C GLU A 84 -15.80 4.31 12.77
N ARG A 85 -15.77 5.05 13.90
CA ARG A 85 -14.55 5.68 14.41
C ARG A 85 -13.50 4.63 14.77
N GLU A 86 -13.87 3.58 15.48
CA GLU A 86 -12.95 2.49 15.87
C GLU A 86 -12.22 1.92 14.65
N TRP A 87 -12.95 1.58 13.59
CA TRP A 87 -12.36 0.99 12.38
C TRP A 87 -11.66 2.01 11.48
N TYR A 88 -12.06 3.28 11.55
CA TYR A 88 -11.33 4.37 10.89
C TYR A 88 -9.98 4.62 11.58
N ASP A 89 -9.95 4.64 12.91
CA ASP A 89 -8.71 4.82 13.68
C ASP A 89 -7.79 3.60 13.56
N GLU A 90 -8.34 2.37 13.56
CA GLU A 90 -7.54 1.14 13.48
C GLU A 90 -7.00 0.87 12.06
N MET A 91 -7.82 1.08 11.03
CA MET A 91 -7.52 0.60 9.67
C MET A 91 -7.71 1.66 8.59
N GLY A 92 -8.13 2.89 8.92
CA GLY A 92 -8.41 3.95 7.94
C GLY A 92 -9.64 3.70 7.07
N ILE A 93 -10.60 2.88 7.51
CA ILE A 93 -11.80 2.54 6.73
C ILE A 93 -13.03 3.30 7.23
N SER A 94 -13.70 4.03 6.34
CA SER A 94 -15.05 4.54 6.61
C SER A 94 -16.08 3.43 6.42
N LEU A 95 -16.78 3.10 7.51
CA LEU A 95 -17.85 2.10 7.48
C LEU A 95 -19.03 2.56 6.61
N GLY A 96 -19.38 3.84 6.64
CA GLY A 96 -20.41 4.40 5.77
C GLY A 96 -20.11 4.19 4.29
N TRP A 97 -18.92 4.56 3.85
CA TRP A 97 -18.49 4.40 2.46
C TRP A 97 -18.44 2.92 2.05
N LEU A 98 -17.90 2.04 2.91
CA LEU A 98 -17.88 0.60 2.65
C LEU A 98 -19.28 0.02 2.41
N LEU A 99 -20.29 0.44 3.17
CA LEU A 99 -21.66 -0.02 2.99
C LEU A 99 -22.24 0.43 1.64
N GLU A 100 -21.92 1.65 1.19
CA GLU A 100 -22.33 2.16 -0.12
C GLU A 100 -21.68 1.37 -1.25
N SER A 101 -20.36 1.14 -1.20
CA SER A 101 -19.63 0.30 -2.14
C SER A 101 -20.18 -1.14 -2.17
N TYR A 102 -20.61 -1.67 -1.02
CA TYR A 102 -21.23 -3.00 -0.94
C TYR A 102 -22.59 -3.05 -1.67
N VAL A 103 -23.42 -2.02 -1.51
CA VAL A 103 -24.70 -1.91 -2.20
C VAL A 103 -24.50 -1.83 -3.71
N LEU A 104 -23.53 -1.04 -4.18
CA LEU A 104 -23.17 -0.93 -5.59
C LEU A 104 -22.71 -2.28 -6.15
N ALA A 105 -21.76 -2.94 -5.48
CA ALA A 105 -21.26 -4.26 -5.88
C ALA A 105 -22.38 -5.32 -5.90
N ALA A 106 -23.27 -5.35 -4.90
CA ALA A 106 -24.42 -6.25 -4.88
C ALA A 106 -25.41 -5.94 -6.02
N GLY A 107 -25.61 -4.67 -6.36
CA GLY A 107 -26.41 -4.24 -7.50
C GLY A 107 -25.83 -4.73 -8.84
N LEU A 108 -24.51 -4.70 -9.00
CA LEU A 108 -23.82 -5.26 -10.16
C LEU A 108 -23.96 -6.79 -10.23
N MET A 109 -23.78 -7.47 -9.10
CA MET A 109 -23.99 -8.92 -9.00
C MET A 109 -25.41 -9.31 -9.44
N GLU A 110 -26.41 -8.51 -9.06
CA GLU A 110 -27.80 -8.72 -9.44
C GLU A 110 -28.05 -8.45 -10.92
N LYS A 111 -27.63 -7.28 -11.41
CA LYS A 111 -27.79 -6.86 -12.80
C LYS A 111 -27.18 -7.88 -13.78
N PHE A 112 -26.01 -8.40 -13.43
CA PHE A 112 -25.28 -9.36 -14.26
C PHE A 112 -25.48 -10.82 -13.84
N ARG A 113 -26.46 -11.14 -12.98
CA ARG A 113 -26.70 -12.51 -12.47
C ARG A 113 -26.73 -13.57 -13.58
N THR A 114 -27.42 -13.29 -14.69
CA THR A 114 -27.50 -14.24 -15.83
C THR A 114 -26.16 -14.53 -16.49
N LEU A 115 -25.27 -13.53 -16.53
CA LEU A 115 -23.91 -13.69 -17.06
C LEU A 115 -23.05 -14.47 -16.06
N LEU A 116 -23.18 -14.13 -14.78
CA LEU A 116 -22.46 -14.76 -13.67
C LEU A 116 -22.77 -16.25 -13.56
N GLU A 117 -24.05 -16.62 -13.53
CA GLU A 117 -24.49 -18.01 -13.39
C GLU A 117 -24.29 -18.87 -14.64
N GLY A 118 -24.12 -18.21 -15.80
CA GLY A 118 -23.90 -18.85 -17.10
C GLY A 118 -22.42 -18.84 -17.52
N GLU A 119 -22.06 -17.84 -18.33
CA GLU A 119 -20.76 -17.73 -18.99
C GLU A 119 -19.59 -17.70 -17.99
N MET A 120 -19.68 -16.88 -16.94
CA MET A 120 -18.57 -16.70 -16.00
C MET A 120 -18.42 -17.89 -15.03
N ARG A 121 -19.52 -18.57 -14.70
CA ARG A 121 -19.46 -19.82 -13.93
C ARG A 121 -18.78 -20.94 -14.71
N ALA A 122 -19.00 -21.02 -16.02
CA ALA A 122 -18.37 -22.02 -16.89
C ALA A 122 -16.84 -21.86 -16.98
N GLY A 123 -16.35 -20.61 -16.95
CA GLY A 123 -14.91 -20.29 -16.88
C GLY A 123 -14.32 -20.35 -15.47
N THR A 124 -15.07 -20.79 -14.45
CA THR A 124 -14.75 -20.61 -13.02
C THR A 124 -14.67 -19.14 -12.59
N TYR A 125 -15.27 -18.81 -11.44
CA TYR A 125 -15.23 -17.46 -10.90
C TYR A 125 -13.80 -16.96 -10.65
N ARG A 126 -12.85 -17.87 -10.39
CA ARG A 126 -11.45 -17.51 -10.19
C ARG A 126 -10.80 -16.93 -11.46
N GLU A 127 -10.98 -17.56 -12.62
CA GLU A 127 -10.43 -17.02 -13.88
C GLU A 127 -11.10 -15.71 -14.26
N CYS A 128 -12.40 -15.58 -13.99
CA CYS A 128 -13.12 -14.33 -14.16
C CYS A 128 -12.57 -13.20 -13.28
N CYS A 129 -12.25 -13.48 -12.01
CA CYS A 129 -11.60 -12.52 -11.13
C CYS A 129 -10.23 -12.10 -11.68
N VAL A 130 -9.44 -13.03 -12.24
CA VAL A 130 -8.18 -12.68 -12.90
C VAL A 130 -8.40 -11.73 -14.08
N GLN A 131 -9.39 -11.99 -14.92
CA GLN A 131 -9.71 -11.12 -16.07
C GLN A 131 -10.17 -9.73 -15.62
N ILE A 132 -10.97 -9.64 -14.55
CA ILE A 132 -11.40 -8.37 -13.98
C ILE A 132 -10.18 -7.58 -13.47
N VAL A 133 -9.28 -8.21 -12.72
CA VAL A 133 -8.06 -7.54 -12.24
C VAL A 133 -7.20 -7.08 -13.41
N ASN A 134 -7.01 -7.92 -14.43
CA ASN A 134 -6.27 -7.56 -15.63
C ASN A 134 -6.80 -6.30 -16.31
N VAL A 135 -8.11 -6.19 -16.48
CA VAL A 135 -8.71 -5.03 -17.14
C VAL A 135 -8.78 -3.82 -16.22
N CYS A 136 -9.29 -3.99 -14.99
CA CYS A 136 -9.60 -2.88 -14.09
C CYS A 136 -8.39 -2.36 -13.31
N VAL A 137 -7.33 -3.17 -13.16
CA VAL A 137 -6.13 -2.82 -12.40
C VAL A 137 -4.93 -2.67 -13.33
N PHE A 138 -4.71 -3.62 -14.25
CA PHE A 138 -3.58 -3.56 -15.17
C PHE A 138 -3.87 -2.79 -16.47
N GLY A 139 -5.12 -2.37 -16.69
CA GLY A 139 -5.49 -1.59 -17.88
C GLY A 139 -5.52 -2.40 -19.18
N ASP A 140 -5.58 -3.74 -19.10
CA ASP A 140 -5.68 -4.60 -20.28
C ASP A 140 -6.92 -4.22 -21.11
N ALA A 141 -6.78 -4.23 -22.44
CA ALA A 141 -7.90 -3.98 -23.34
C ALA A 141 -9.01 -5.04 -23.15
N VAL A 142 -10.26 -4.58 -23.11
CA VAL A 142 -11.43 -5.47 -23.07
C VAL A 142 -11.49 -6.23 -24.40
N SER A 143 -11.35 -7.56 -24.34
CA SER A 143 -11.36 -8.41 -25.53
C SER A 143 -12.67 -8.29 -26.33
N ASP A 144 -12.56 -8.13 -27.65
CA ASP A 144 -13.70 -8.14 -28.57
C ASP A 144 -14.41 -9.50 -28.65
N GLU A 145 -13.75 -10.58 -28.21
CA GLU A 145 -14.34 -11.91 -28.14
C GLU A 145 -15.33 -12.07 -26.99
N TYR A 146 -15.32 -11.13 -26.03
CA TYR A 146 -16.24 -11.16 -24.90
C TYR A 146 -17.67 -10.81 -25.33
N SER A 147 -18.64 -11.49 -24.70
CA SER A 147 -20.05 -11.17 -24.90
C SER A 147 -20.35 -9.71 -24.55
N ALA A 148 -21.34 -9.10 -25.19
CA ALA A 148 -21.69 -7.70 -24.97
C ALA A 148 -21.97 -7.41 -23.48
N LYS A 149 -22.64 -8.34 -22.78
CA LYS A 149 -22.90 -8.22 -21.33
C LYS A 149 -21.61 -8.27 -20.50
N LYS A 150 -20.64 -9.10 -20.87
CA LYS A 150 -19.36 -9.18 -20.17
C LYS A 150 -18.52 -7.92 -20.35
N ARG A 151 -18.51 -7.37 -21.57
CA ARG A 151 -17.88 -6.06 -21.85
C ARG A 151 -18.55 -4.94 -21.06
N GLU A 152 -19.89 -4.92 -20.99
CA GLU A 152 -20.63 -3.96 -20.19
C GLU A 152 -20.27 -4.03 -18.69
N LEU A 153 -20.18 -5.25 -18.13
CA LEU A 153 -19.75 -5.44 -16.74
C LEU A 153 -18.35 -4.86 -16.50
N PHE A 154 -17.40 -5.14 -17.40
CA PHE A 154 -16.02 -4.70 -17.25
C PHE A 154 -15.92 -3.18 -17.30
N HIS A 155 -16.62 -2.53 -18.25
CA HIS A 155 -16.65 -1.07 -18.31
C HIS A 155 -17.27 -0.44 -17.06
N GLN A 156 -18.35 -1.00 -16.52
CA GLN A 156 -18.92 -0.52 -15.25
C GLN A 156 -17.92 -0.67 -14.09
N LEU A 157 -17.26 -1.83 -13.96
CA LEU A 157 -16.27 -2.03 -12.90
C LEU A 157 -15.06 -1.09 -13.00
N MET A 158 -14.69 -0.65 -14.21
CA MET A 158 -13.62 0.33 -14.41
C MET A 158 -13.99 1.75 -13.95
N GLU A 159 -15.27 2.09 -13.94
CA GLU A 159 -15.76 3.42 -13.51
C GLU A 159 -15.95 3.49 -11.99
N GLU A 160 -15.99 2.35 -11.31
CA GLU A 160 -16.21 2.23 -9.87
C GLU A 160 -14.92 2.38 -9.07
N ASP A 161 -15.04 2.75 -7.79
CA ASP A 161 -13.89 2.87 -6.90
C ASP A 161 -13.28 1.50 -6.52
N VAL A 162 -12.05 1.53 -5.99
CA VAL A 162 -11.31 0.32 -5.61
C VAL A 162 -12.04 -0.48 -4.52
N CYS A 163 -12.85 0.16 -3.67
CA CYS A 163 -13.59 -0.51 -2.60
C CYS A 163 -14.75 -1.33 -3.19
N CYS A 164 -15.50 -0.75 -4.14
CA CYS A 164 -16.56 -1.42 -4.89
C CYS A 164 -16.00 -2.63 -5.67
N LEU A 165 -14.90 -2.42 -6.41
CA LEU A 165 -14.19 -3.50 -7.11
C LEU A 165 -13.76 -4.62 -6.15
N THR A 166 -13.21 -4.25 -5.00
CA THR A 166 -12.79 -5.20 -3.95
C THR A 166 -13.94 -6.05 -3.46
N VAL A 167 -15.05 -5.42 -3.08
CA VAL A 167 -16.23 -6.14 -2.59
C VAL A 167 -16.78 -7.07 -3.66
N PHE A 168 -16.87 -6.60 -4.91
CA PHE A 168 -17.33 -7.41 -6.04
C PHE A 168 -16.46 -8.65 -6.26
N LEU A 169 -15.13 -8.50 -6.25
CA LEU A 169 -14.20 -9.63 -6.38
C LEU A 169 -14.35 -10.64 -5.24
N LEU A 170 -14.45 -10.15 -4.00
CA LEU A 170 -14.62 -11.02 -2.83
C LEU A 170 -15.98 -11.74 -2.82
N MET A 171 -17.04 -11.14 -3.38
CA MET A 171 -18.31 -11.83 -3.62
C MET A 171 -18.16 -12.96 -4.66
N LEU A 172 -17.48 -12.70 -5.78
CA LEU A 172 -17.24 -13.71 -6.81
C LEU A 172 -16.37 -14.88 -6.31
N LEU A 173 -15.39 -14.60 -5.46
CA LEU A 173 -14.58 -15.62 -4.80
C LEU A 173 -15.36 -16.41 -3.72
N GLY A 174 -16.61 -16.03 -3.42
CA GLY A 174 -17.46 -16.70 -2.43
C GLY A 174 -17.09 -16.40 -0.98
N VAL A 175 -16.30 -15.35 -0.75
CA VAL A 175 -15.84 -14.93 0.58
C VAL A 175 -16.87 -14.02 1.24
N LEU A 176 -17.41 -13.08 0.46
CA LEU A 176 -18.47 -12.19 0.91
C LEU A 176 -19.84 -12.64 0.42
N PRO A 177 -20.91 -12.40 1.21
CA PRO A 177 -22.28 -12.65 0.76
C PRO A 177 -22.63 -11.86 -0.51
N PRO A 178 -23.33 -12.45 -1.50
CA PRO A 178 -23.64 -11.78 -2.76
C PRO A 178 -24.74 -10.71 -2.66
N SER A 179 -25.33 -10.53 -1.47
CA SER A 179 -26.40 -9.56 -1.21
C SER A 179 -26.34 -9.07 0.23
N VAL A 180 -26.70 -7.80 0.44
CA VAL A 180 -26.88 -7.17 1.76
C VAL A 180 -28.01 -7.80 2.58
N GLU A 181 -28.95 -8.48 1.92
CA GLU A 181 -30.06 -9.19 2.57
C GLU A 181 -29.71 -10.62 2.98
N SER A 182 -28.48 -11.07 2.69
CA SER A 182 -28.04 -12.43 3.00
C SER A 182 -28.21 -12.75 4.49
N ARG A 183 -28.77 -13.93 4.75
CA ARG A 183 -28.92 -14.51 6.09
C ARG A 183 -27.84 -15.56 6.39
N GLN A 184 -26.68 -15.47 5.74
CA GLN A 184 -25.56 -16.33 6.11
C GLN A 184 -25.30 -16.17 7.62
N GLY A 185 -25.13 -17.32 8.29
CA GLY A 185 -24.89 -17.36 9.73
C GLY A 185 -23.52 -16.79 10.10
N ASP A 186 -23.12 -17.04 11.35
CA ASP A 186 -21.79 -16.64 11.82
C ASP A 186 -20.69 -17.27 10.97
N VAL A 187 -19.60 -16.54 10.79
CA VAL A 187 -18.48 -16.93 9.94
C VAL A 187 -17.62 -17.95 10.67
N THR A 188 -17.55 -19.17 10.14
CA THR A 188 -16.65 -20.22 10.63
C THR A 188 -15.50 -20.43 9.63
N GLY A 189 -14.25 -20.49 10.11
CA GLY A 189 -13.09 -20.73 9.25
C GLY A 189 -12.72 -19.53 8.39
N ILE A 190 -12.83 -18.30 8.92
CA ILE A 190 -12.46 -17.06 8.23
C ILE A 190 -11.00 -17.10 7.76
N LYS A 191 -10.12 -17.82 8.48
CA LYS A 191 -8.72 -18.00 8.08
C LYS A 191 -8.58 -18.69 6.73
N VAL A 192 -9.42 -19.68 6.42
CA VAL A 192 -9.42 -20.36 5.12
C VAL A 192 -9.81 -19.40 4.00
N GLN A 193 -10.73 -18.47 4.27
CA GLN A 193 -11.13 -17.43 3.32
C GLN A 193 -9.98 -16.44 3.06
N TYR A 194 -9.26 -16.01 4.11
CA TYR A 194 -8.05 -15.20 3.94
C TYR A 194 -7.00 -15.93 3.09
N GLU A 195 -6.72 -17.21 3.37
CA GLU A 195 -5.75 -18.00 2.61
C GLU A 195 -6.15 -18.14 1.13
N GLN A 196 -7.45 -18.30 0.86
CA GLN A 196 -7.97 -18.38 -0.51
C GLN A 196 -7.71 -17.08 -1.28
N VAL A 197 -8.02 -15.93 -0.68
CA VAL A 197 -7.80 -14.61 -1.30
C VAL A 197 -6.31 -14.34 -1.48
N TYR A 198 -5.50 -14.65 -0.47
CA TYR A 198 -4.04 -14.52 -0.57
C TYR A 198 -3.46 -15.36 -1.72
N LYS A 199 -3.86 -16.65 -1.83
CA LYS A 199 -3.43 -17.53 -2.94
C LYS A 199 -3.95 -17.06 -4.30
N PHE A 200 -5.09 -16.39 -4.35
CA PHE A 200 -5.57 -15.75 -5.57
C PHE A 200 -4.61 -14.64 -6.01
N PHE A 201 -4.31 -13.68 -5.12
CA PHE A 201 -3.41 -12.58 -5.46
C PHE A 201 -1.97 -13.02 -5.70
N LEU A 202 -1.48 -14.03 -4.99
CA LEU A 202 -0.16 -14.62 -5.28
C LEU A 202 -0.10 -15.11 -6.74
N GLY A 203 -1.18 -15.74 -7.24
CA GLY A 203 -1.29 -16.17 -8.63
C GLY A 203 -1.38 -15.02 -9.64
N VAL A 204 -2.08 -13.93 -9.29
CA VAL A 204 -2.15 -12.70 -10.11
C VAL A 204 -0.77 -12.06 -10.20
N CYS A 205 -0.11 -11.86 -9.06
CA CYS A 205 1.20 -11.25 -8.94
C CYS A 205 2.28 -12.03 -9.70
N HIS A 206 2.26 -13.36 -9.65
CA HIS A 206 3.22 -14.21 -10.37
C HIS A 206 3.23 -14.04 -11.89
N ARG A 207 2.17 -13.50 -12.49
CA ARG A 207 2.12 -13.21 -13.93
C ARG A 207 2.95 -11.99 -14.32
N ASN A 208 3.23 -11.10 -13.38
CA ASN A 208 4.03 -9.91 -13.64
C ASN A 208 5.32 -9.96 -12.81
N ILE A 209 6.44 -9.88 -13.52
CA ILE A 209 7.80 -10.00 -12.99
C ILE A 209 8.10 -9.01 -11.85
N LEU A 210 7.41 -7.86 -11.85
CA LEU A 210 7.59 -6.76 -10.90
C LEU A 210 6.75 -6.90 -9.62
N PHE A 211 5.71 -7.74 -9.61
CA PHE A 211 4.67 -7.70 -8.55
C PHE A 211 4.68 -8.90 -7.61
N ILE A 212 5.63 -9.82 -7.77
CA ILE A 212 5.64 -11.13 -7.09
C ILE A 212 5.53 -10.99 -5.56
N GLN A 213 6.10 -9.92 -4.96
CA GLN A 213 6.03 -9.67 -3.52
C GLN A 213 6.02 -8.18 -3.18
N THR A 214 4.86 -7.56 -3.35
CA THR A 214 4.68 -6.16 -2.93
C THR A 214 4.57 -6.03 -1.40
N PRO A 215 4.88 -4.84 -0.82
CA PRO A 215 4.70 -4.59 0.61
C PRO A 215 3.30 -4.98 1.13
N ARG A 216 2.25 -4.68 0.36
CA ARG A 216 0.86 -5.01 0.73
C ARG A 216 0.59 -6.52 0.72
N MET A 217 1.22 -7.29 -0.16
CA MET A 217 1.18 -8.75 -0.10
C MET A 217 1.89 -9.31 1.14
N THR A 218 2.98 -8.68 1.58
CA THR A 218 3.68 -9.06 2.82
C THR A 218 2.82 -8.79 4.06
N LEU A 219 2.16 -7.64 4.14
CA LEU A 219 1.22 -7.33 5.23
C LEU A 219 0.04 -8.32 5.26
N PHE A 220 -0.50 -8.69 4.09
CA PHE A 220 -1.51 -9.74 4.01
C PHE A 220 -0.97 -11.06 4.56
N HIS A 221 0.23 -11.48 4.16
CA HIS A 221 0.84 -12.70 4.69
C HIS A 221 1.09 -12.64 6.21
N LYS A 222 1.45 -11.48 6.76
CA LYS A 222 1.60 -11.26 8.20
C LYS A 222 0.26 -11.42 8.93
N ALA A 223 -0.82 -10.85 8.39
CA ALA A 223 -2.16 -11.01 8.95
C ALA A 223 -2.59 -12.48 9.04
N LEU A 224 -2.23 -13.33 8.07
CA LEU A 224 -2.50 -14.77 8.11
C LEU A 224 -1.85 -15.51 9.30
N LYS A 225 -0.81 -14.94 9.90
CA LYS A 225 -0.13 -15.51 11.08
C LYS A 225 -0.82 -15.14 12.39
N GLU A 226 -1.79 -14.22 12.37
CA GLU A 226 -2.54 -13.84 13.56
C GLU A 226 -3.52 -14.92 14.02
N VAL A 227 -3.98 -14.76 15.26
CA VAL A 227 -5.07 -15.55 15.83
C VAL A 227 -6.37 -15.27 15.07
N GLU A 228 -7.18 -16.31 14.86
CA GLU A 228 -8.35 -16.24 13.97
C GLU A 228 -9.40 -15.21 14.43
N GLU A 229 -9.48 -14.92 15.72
CA GLU A 229 -10.36 -13.90 16.31
C GLU A 229 -10.07 -12.48 15.79
N LYS A 230 -8.83 -12.20 15.36
CA LYS A 230 -8.44 -10.91 14.76
C LYS A 230 -8.70 -10.82 13.26
N LEU A 231 -9.15 -11.92 12.64
CA LEU A 231 -9.45 -11.99 11.22
C LEU A 231 -10.94 -11.72 11.03
N THR A 232 -11.28 -10.57 10.45
CA THR A 232 -12.66 -10.13 10.23
C THR A 232 -12.88 -9.85 8.74
N ARG A 233 -14.13 -9.77 8.28
CA ARG A 233 -14.43 -9.48 6.87
C ARG A 233 -13.99 -8.07 6.46
N ILE A 234 -14.17 -7.07 7.34
CA ILE A 234 -13.75 -5.70 7.08
C ILE A 234 -12.23 -5.59 6.89
N ARG A 235 -11.45 -6.31 7.69
CA ARG A 235 -10.00 -6.36 7.55
C ARG A 235 -9.55 -7.09 6.28
N LEU A 236 -10.27 -8.14 5.87
CA LEU A 236 -10.01 -8.82 4.60
C LEU A 236 -10.28 -7.90 3.40
N ILE A 237 -11.37 -7.13 3.47
CA ILE A 237 -11.70 -6.10 2.47
C ILE A 237 -10.57 -5.07 2.40
N LYS A 238 -10.08 -4.56 3.54
CA LYS A 238 -8.95 -3.61 3.56
C LYS A 238 -7.70 -4.15 2.90
N LEU A 239 -7.25 -5.32 3.34
CA LEU A 239 -6.03 -5.95 2.83
C LEU A 239 -6.15 -6.20 1.32
N THR A 240 -7.34 -6.58 0.86
CA THR A 240 -7.61 -6.79 -0.57
C THR A 240 -7.59 -5.48 -1.35
N ALA A 241 -8.24 -4.43 -0.84
CA ALA A 241 -8.25 -3.11 -1.46
C ALA A 241 -6.83 -2.54 -1.54
N ASP A 242 -6.03 -2.70 -0.48
CA ASP A 242 -4.64 -2.24 -0.44
C ASP A 242 -3.76 -2.97 -1.45
N VAL A 243 -3.96 -4.28 -1.63
CA VAL A 243 -3.26 -5.04 -2.68
C VAL A 243 -3.68 -4.55 -4.07
N LEU A 244 -4.97 -4.35 -4.32
CA LEU A 244 -5.46 -3.87 -5.63
C LEU A 244 -4.97 -2.46 -5.95
N SER A 245 -5.03 -1.53 -4.99
CA SER A 245 -4.47 -0.19 -5.12
C SER A 245 -2.96 -0.24 -5.36
N ASN A 246 -2.23 -1.08 -4.62
CA ASN A 246 -0.80 -1.18 -4.84
C ASN A 246 -0.46 -1.77 -6.22
N LEU A 247 -1.25 -2.72 -6.72
CA LEU A 247 -1.08 -3.27 -8.07
C LEU A 247 -1.42 -2.25 -9.17
N SER A 248 -2.47 -1.44 -9.00
CA SER A 248 -2.86 -0.44 -10.02
C SER A 248 -1.77 0.60 -10.20
N VAL A 249 -1.18 1.05 -9.09
CA VAL A 249 -0.06 1.98 -9.08
C VAL A 249 1.12 1.45 -9.85
N LEU A 250 1.49 0.21 -9.59
CA LEU A 250 2.63 -0.42 -10.23
C LEU A 250 2.37 -0.78 -11.71
N ALA A 251 1.12 -0.76 -12.15
CA ALA A 251 0.73 -1.07 -13.53
C ALA A 251 0.94 0.11 -14.51
N SER A 252 1.00 1.34 -14.01
CA SER A 252 1.14 2.54 -14.83
C SER A 252 2.42 3.27 -14.49
N ALA A 253 3.33 3.41 -15.45
CA ALA A 253 4.56 4.18 -15.26
C ALA A 253 4.29 5.64 -14.85
N GLU A 254 3.20 6.23 -15.33
CA GLU A 254 2.72 7.56 -14.90
C GLU A 254 2.30 7.56 -13.43
N GLN A 255 1.56 6.52 -12.97
CA GLN A 255 1.18 6.40 -11.57
C GLN A 255 2.36 6.05 -10.67
N VAL A 256 3.32 5.25 -11.14
CA VAL A 256 4.61 5.01 -10.46
C VAL A 256 5.35 6.33 -10.30
N ALA A 257 5.44 7.14 -11.34
CA ALA A 257 6.08 8.46 -11.29
C ALA A 257 5.36 9.40 -10.32
N GLU A 258 4.02 9.47 -10.42
CA GLU A 258 3.21 10.33 -9.56
C GLU A 258 3.31 9.91 -8.09
N ILE A 259 3.30 8.60 -7.81
CA ILE A 259 3.40 8.10 -6.46
C ILE A 259 4.83 8.19 -5.95
N GLY A 260 5.84 7.93 -6.77
CA GLY A 260 7.23 8.22 -6.41
C GLY A 260 7.39 9.68 -5.96
N ARG A 261 6.81 10.63 -6.70
CA ARG A 261 6.77 12.05 -6.32
C ARG A 261 5.94 12.34 -5.06
N ARG A 262 4.79 11.68 -4.87
CA ARG A 262 4.00 11.82 -3.64
C ARG A 262 4.70 11.21 -2.43
N GLU A 263 5.41 10.10 -2.60
CA GLU A 263 6.20 9.46 -1.54
C GLU A 263 7.44 10.29 -1.20
N GLN A 264 8.03 11.02 -2.15
CA GLN A 264 9.03 12.05 -1.84
C GLN A 264 8.47 13.11 -0.88
N TRP A 265 7.18 13.46 -0.96
CA TRP A 265 6.55 14.37 0.03
C TRP A 265 6.39 13.74 1.42
N ASN A 266 6.32 12.41 1.49
CA ASN A 266 6.29 11.66 2.75
C ASN A 266 7.70 11.33 3.26
N GLN A 267 8.73 11.60 2.45
CA GLN A 267 10.10 11.27 2.79
C GLN A 267 10.62 12.24 3.85
N VAL A 268 11.31 11.71 4.85
CA VAL A 268 11.93 12.49 5.93
C VAL A 268 13.44 12.54 5.75
N TYR A 269 14.00 13.73 5.96
CA TYR A 269 15.44 14.00 5.80
C TYR A 269 16.04 14.54 7.12
N PRO A 270 16.21 13.69 8.15
CA PRO A 270 16.94 14.09 9.35
C PRO A 270 18.43 14.23 9.07
N GLU A 271 19.15 15.08 9.78
CA GLU A 271 20.59 15.27 9.58
C GLU A 271 21.35 14.01 10.05
N LEU A 272 21.60 13.04 9.17
CA LEU A 272 22.23 11.75 9.54
C LEU A 272 23.71 11.65 9.19
N ASP A 273 24.27 12.61 8.46
CA ASP A 273 25.64 12.57 7.98
C ASP A 273 26.66 12.27 9.09
N GLY A 274 27.61 11.40 8.76
CA GLY A 274 28.74 11.06 9.61
C GLY A 274 28.76 9.61 10.09
N TYR A 275 29.42 9.38 11.22
CA TYR A 275 29.67 8.04 11.74
C TYR A 275 28.69 7.64 12.84
N TRP A 276 28.30 6.37 12.81
CA TRP A 276 27.38 5.75 13.74
C TRP A 276 27.96 4.43 14.24
N LEU A 277 27.76 4.10 15.51
CA LEU A 277 28.31 2.92 16.13
C LEU A 277 27.20 1.88 16.30
N GLY A 278 27.46 0.63 15.89
CA GLY A 278 26.58 -0.49 16.15
C GLY A 278 26.60 -0.90 17.62
N GLU A 279 25.58 -1.64 18.06
CA GLU A 279 25.47 -2.13 19.46
C GLU A 279 26.68 -2.94 19.93
N HIS A 280 27.38 -3.60 18.99
CA HIS A 280 28.52 -4.47 19.27
C HIS A 280 29.87 -3.81 18.98
N HIS A 281 29.88 -2.50 18.70
CA HIS A 281 31.11 -1.77 18.44
C HIS A 281 32.09 -1.82 19.61
N SER A 282 33.34 -2.16 19.33
CA SER A 282 34.46 -1.94 20.24
C SER A 282 35.74 -1.62 19.46
N GLU A 283 36.74 -1.05 20.14
CA GLU A 283 38.05 -0.79 19.52
C GLU A 283 38.73 -2.06 18.97
N GLN A 284 38.44 -3.22 19.56
CA GLN A 284 39.00 -4.51 19.14
C GLN A 284 38.17 -5.22 18.08
N HIS A 285 36.87 -4.91 18.01
CA HIS A 285 35.92 -5.44 17.04
C HIS A 285 35.13 -4.29 16.44
N PRO A 286 35.66 -3.65 15.39
CA PRO A 286 34.96 -2.59 14.69
C PRO A 286 33.62 -3.09 14.15
N ASP A 287 32.56 -2.39 14.52
CA ASP A 287 31.20 -2.52 13.96
C ASP A 287 30.60 -1.11 13.93
N TYR A 288 30.66 -0.44 12.80
CA TYR A 288 30.24 0.96 12.68
C TYR A 288 29.71 1.23 11.28
N TRP A 289 29.03 2.36 11.15
CA TRP A 289 28.36 2.78 9.94
C TRP A 289 28.83 4.18 9.58
N ARG A 290 28.98 4.45 8.28
CA ARG A 290 29.09 5.80 7.75
C ARG A 290 27.84 6.08 6.95
N VAL A 291 27.16 7.16 7.27
CA VAL A 291 25.95 7.60 6.56
C VAL A 291 26.31 8.84 5.76
N GLU A 292 25.90 8.83 4.50
CA GLU A 292 26.02 9.96 3.58
C GLU A 292 24.64 10.29 3.00
N GLU A 293 24.22 11.54 3.11
CA GLU A 293 23.04 12.06 2.42
C GLU A 293 23.30 12.14 0.90
N THR A 294 22.33 11.69 0.13
CA THR A 294 22.32 11.79 -1.33
C THR A 294 21.11 12.61 -1.78
N VAL A 295 21.07 12.97 -3.06
CA VAL A 295 19.94 13.73 -3.63
C VAL A 295 18.61 13.01 -3.47
N THR A 296 18.61 11.68 -3.43
CA THR A 296 17.39 10.88 -3.34
C THR A 296 17.16 10.28 -1.95
N GLY A 297 18.10 10.35 -1.01
CA GLY A 297 17.97 9.74 0.32
C GLY A 297 19.31 9.62 1.04
N TYR A 298 19.68 8.42 1.44
CA TYR A 298 20.94 8.15 2.15
C TYR A 298 21.63 6.91 1.62
N VAL A 299 22.96 6.88 1.71
CA VAL A 299 23.77 5.68 1.57
C VAL A 299 24.38 5.32 2.91
N PHE A 300 24.15 4.08 3.33
CA PHE A 300 24.64 3.51 4.57
C PHE A 300 25.77 2.55 4.25
N TYR A 301 26.98 2.91 4.67
CA TYR A 301 28.16 2.04 4.59
C TYR A 301 28.37 1.35 5.92
N HIS A 302 28.09 0.05 6.00
CA HIS A 302 28.39 -0.78 7.17
C HIS A 302 29.83 -1.29 7.10
N TYR A 303 30.59 -1.08 8.15
CA TYR A 303 31.95 -1.57 8.33
C TYR A 303 32.01 -2.52 9.52
N PHE A 304 32.46 -3.74 9.30
CA PHE A 304 32.59 -4.74 10.36
C PHE A 304 33.77 -5.68 10.15
N GLN A 305 34.28 -6.24 11.24
CA GLN A 305 35.31 -7.28 11.19
C GLN A 305 34.70 -8.66 11.42
N LYS A 306 34.99 -9.63 10.55
CA LYS A 306 34.64 -11.04 10.78
C LYS A 306 35.60 -11.63 11.82
N GLU A 307 35.08 -12.42 12.76
CA GLU A 307 35.87 -13.00 13.87
C GLU A 307 37.11 -13.77 13.41
N THR A 308 37.07 -14.35 12.20
CA THR A 308 38.14 -15.17 11.62
C THR A 308 39.16 -14.39 10.80
N GLU A 309 38.98 -13.07 10.59
CA GLU A 309 39.73 -12.27 9.61
C GLU A 309 40.41 -11.05 10.26
N ALA A 310 41.44 -11.31 11.06
CA ALA A 310 42.25 -10.26 11.66
C ALA A 310 42.93 -9.38 10.59
N GLY A 311 42.92 -8.07 10.78
CA GLY A 311 43.52 -7.10 9.84
C GLY A 311 42.64 -6.74 8.64
N LYS A 312 41.42 -7.30 8.57
CA LYS A 312 40.46 -7.02 7.49
C LYS A 312 39.19 -6.39 8.06
N ILE A 313 38.65 -5.42 7.31
CA ILE A 313 37.36 -4.79 7.57
C ILE A 313 36.49 -5.01 6.33
N HIS A 314 35.34 -5.62 6.52
CA HIS A 314 34.34 -5.77 5.48
C HIS A 314 33.50 -4.51 5.41
N GLN A 315 33.18 -4.08 4.19
CA GLN A 315 32.30 -2.97 3.90
C GLN A 315 31.10 -3.46 3.09
N GLN A 316 29.91 -3.07 3.53
CA GLN A 316 28.64 -3.30 2.84
C GLN A 316 27.96 -1.95 2.62
N GLU A 317 27.25 -1.80 1.50
CA GLU A 317 26.57 -0.56 1.10
C GLU A 317 25.08 -0.84 0.98
N PHE A 318 24.25 0.10 1.44
CA PHE A 318 22.80 0.05 1.31
C PHE A 318 22.23 1.44 0.98
N SER A 319 21.29 1.50 0.04
CA SER A 319 20.49 2.71 -0.18
C SER A 319 19.33 2.73 0.81
N VAL A 320 19.12 3.84 1.50
CA VAL A 320 18.11 3.97 2.56
C VAL A 320 17.28 5.24 2.36
N ASN A 321 15.96 5.07 2.32
CA ASN A 321 14.99 6.16 2.28
C ASN A 321 14.04 6.04 3.47
N PHE A 322 13.70 7.14 4.12
CA PHE A 322 12.83 7.14 5.30
C PHE A 322 11.49 7.80 4.97
N PHE A 323 10.38 7.17 5.33
CA PHE A 323 9.03 7.65 5.05
C PHE A 323 8.19 7.75 6.32
N SER A 324 7.38 8.81 6.42
CA SER A 324 6.44 9.04 7.52
C SER A 324 5.08 9.47 6.95
N ASN A 325 4.13 8.53 6.91
CA ASN A 325 2.74 8.81 6.49
C ASN A 325 1.75 7.90 7.23
N GLY A 326 1.58 8.15 8.54
CA GLY A 326 0.74 7.35 9.43
C GLY A 326 1.44 6.13 10.03
N GLU A 327 2.39 5.53 9.30
CA GLU A 327 3.36 4.55 9.82
C GLU A 327 4.77 4.96 9.36
N ASP A 328 5.74 4.91 10.29
CA ASP A 328 7.13 5.28 10.02
C ASP A 328 7.92 4.04 9.57
N TYR A 329 8.45 4.06 8.35
CA TYR A 329 9.25 2.95 7.81
C TYR A 329 10.37 3.44 6.91
N ALA A 330 11.46 2.69 6.86
CA ALA A 330 12.52 2.90 5.89
C ALA A 330 12.33 1.94 4.70
N CYS A 331 12.76 2.32 3.51
CA CYS A 331 13.04 1.42 2.41
C CYS A 331 14.55 1.23 2.35
N VAL A 332 15.02 0.00 2.57
CA VAL A 332 16.45 -0.34 2.52
C VAL A 332 16.67 -1.27 1.35
N GLN A 333 17.53 -0.86 0.42
CA GLN A 333 17.81 -1.58 -0.81
C GLN A 333 19.24 -2.13 -0.81
N HIS A 334 19.37 -3.39 -1.17
CA HIS A 334 20.66 -4.04 -1.41
C HIS A 334 21.16 -3.65 -2.82
N PRO A 335 22.45 -3.32 -3.03
CA PRO A 335 22.98 -2.86 -4.34
C PRO A 335 22.70 -3.78 -5.53
N ARG A 336 22.45 -5.07 -5.27
CA ARG A 336 21.99 -6.04 -6.26
C ARG A 336 20.65 -5.65 -6.93
N SER A 337 19.76 -4.92 -6.24
CA SER A 337 18.48 -4.47 -6.82
C SER A 337 18.71 -3.60 -8.07
N VAL A 338 19.64 -2.65 -7.99
CA VAL A 338 20.02 -1.77 -9.10
C VAL A 338 20.61 -2.58 -10.24
N SER A 339 21.50 -3.53 -9.93
CA SER A 339 22.05 -4.45 -10.92
C SER A 339 20.97 -5.26 -11.64
N GLN A 340 19.93 -5.72 -10.92
CA GLN A 340 18.81 -6.44 -11.53
C GLN A 340 18.00 -5.53 -12.46
N TRP A 341 17.73 -4.28 -12.07
CA TRP A 341 17.04 -3.31 -12.92
C TRP A 341 17.82 -3.02 -14.20
N LEU A 342 19.13 -2.79 -14.10
CA LEU A 342 20.01 -2.55 -15.25
C LEU A 342 20.06 -3.74 -16.24
N ASN A 343 19.76 -4.96 -15.76
CA ASN A 343 19.69 -6.17 -16.59
C ASN A 343 18.24 -6.58 -16.96
N ASN A 344 17.24 -5.77 -16.60
CA ASN A 344 15.82 -6.08 -16.78
C ASN A 344 15.42 -7.45 -16.16
N GLU A 345 16.02 -7.78 -15.02
CA GLU A 345 15.78 -9.01 -14.27
C GLU A 345 14.65 -8.85 -13.23
N LYS A 346 14.13 -9.96 -12.69
CA LYS A 346 13.15 -9.90 -11.59
C LYS A 346 13.83 -9.30 -10.36
N LEU A 347 13.23 -8.27 -9.76
CA LEU A 347 13.67 -7.83 -8.45
C LEU A 347 13.47 -8.97 -7.44
N SER A 348 14.55 -9.37 -6.76
CA SER A 348 14.41 -10.37 -5.71
C SER A 348 13.76 -9.74 -4.49
N LYS A 349 12.83 -10.48 -3.88
CA LYS A 349 12.32 -10.19 -2.53
C LYS A 349 13.43 -10.11 -1.48
N ASP A 350 14.57 -10.73 -1.77
CA ASP A 350 15.70 -10.82 -0.86
C ASP A 350 16.65 -9.61 -1.04
N ASP A 351 16.34 -8.65 -1.91
CA ASP A 351 17.21 -7.49 -2.19
C ASP A 351 16.59 -6.14 -1.72
N VAL A 352 15.42 -6.16 -1.06
CA VAL A 352 14.81 -4.98 -0.42
C VAL A 352 14.15 -5.37 0.90
N THR A 353 14.20 -4.48 1.88
CA THR A 353 13.48 -4.62 3.15
C THR A 353 12.88 -3.30 3.60
N TYR A 354 11.80 -3.37 4.38
CA TYR A 354 11.13 -2.19 4.90
C TYR A 354 11.02 -2.29 6.42
N PRO A 355 12.05 -1.88 7.19
CA PRO A 355 12.00 -1.87 8.64
C PRO A 355 11.24 -0.64 9.16
N HIS A 356 10.65 -0.75 10.35
CA HIS A 356 10.27 0.44 11.11
C HIS A 356 11.53 1.16 11.56
N PHE A 357 11.48 2.49 11.64
CA PHE A 357 12.55 3.27 12.23
C PHE A 357 12.05 4.14 13.38
N VAL A 358 12.93 4.44 14.32
CA VAL A 358 12.71 5.47 15.35
C VAL A 358 13.97 6.31 15.46
N PHE A 359 13.80 7.63 15.31
CA PHE A 359 14.85 8.61 15.60
C PHE A 359 14.70 9.16 17.01
N SER A 360 15.80 9.15 17.78
CA SER A 360 15.86 9.81 19.09
C SER A 360 16.70 11.07 18.98
N GLY A 361 16.22 12.20 19.51
CA GLY A 361 16.98 13.46 19.55
C GLY A 361 16.50 14.56 18.60
N GLY A 362 15.35 14.39 17.92
CA GLY A 362 14.78 15.42 17.03
C GLY A 362 15.46 15.46 15.66
N ASP A 363 15.62 16.66 15.10
CA ASP A 363 16.13 16.89 13.73
C ASP A 363 17.59 16.46 13.52
N THR A 364 18.36 16.37 14.62
CA THR A 364 19.72 15.84 14.65
C THR A 364 19.76 14.60 15.55
N PRO A 365 19.32 13.42 15.05
CA PRO A 365 19.16 12.25 15.90
C PRO A 365 20.49 11.81 16.53
N SER A 366 20.48 11.44 17.81
CA SER A 366 21.61 10.79 18.48
C SER A 366 21.55 9.27 18.38
N GLU A 367 20.37 8.72 18.12
CA GLU A 367 20.16 7.28 17.97
C GLU A 367 19.15 6.98 16.85
N ILE A 368 19.39 5.88 16.14
CA ILE A 368 18.46 5.30 15.15
C ILE A 368 18.18 3.86 15.59
N ALA A 369 16.91 3.49 15.75
CA ALA A 369 16.51 2.11 15.92
C ALA A 369 15.82 1.62 14.64
N PHE A 370 16.19 0.44 14.17
CA PHE A 370 15.51 -0.28 13.10
C PHE A 370 14.85 -1.54 13.67
N ASP A 371 13.55 -1.70 13.45
CA ASP A 371 12.77 -2.85 13.89
C ASP A 371 12.15 -3.58 12.69
N SER A 372 11.93 -4.89 12.85
CA SER A 372 11.30 -5.74 11.81
C SER A 372 9.89 -5.25 11.48
N PHE A 373 9.60 -5.09 10.18
CA PHE A 373 8.29 -4.65 9.72
C PHE A 373 7.79 -5.44 8.50
N MET A 374 8.38 -5.24 7.32
CA MET A 374 8.05 -5.99 6.10
C MET A 374 9.31 -6.45 5.36
N MET A 375 9.20 -7.63 4.73
CA MET A 375 10.25 -8.22 3.89
C MET A 375 11.58 -8.36 4.64
N ASP A 376 11.54 -9.02 5.81
CA ASP A 376 12.75 -9.23 6.61
C ASP A 376 13.81 -10.01 5.84
N VAL A 377 15.05 -9.53 5.92
CA VAL A 377 16.20 -10.09 5.22
C VAL A 377 17.34 -10.38 6.20
N SER A 378 18.24 -11.28 5.82
CA SER A 378 19.35 -11.66 6.71
C SER A 378 20.49 -10.65 6.76
N TRP A 379 20.62 -9.79 5.73
CA TRP A 379 21.72 -8.83 5.54
C TRP A 379 21.44 -7.44 6.12
N PHE A 380 20.19 -7.14 6.51
CA PHE A 380 19.83 -5.93 7.25
C PHE A 380 18.86 -6.33 8.36
N ARG A 381 19.41 -6.65 9.54
CA ARG A 381 18.65 -7.11 10.69
C ARG A 381 18.23 -5.93 11.57
N PRO A 382 17.19 -6.09 12.41
CA PRO A 382 16.89 -5.12 13.45
C PRO A 382 18.16 -4.76 14.24
N MET A 383 18.38 -3.47 14.42
CA MET A 383 19.62 -2.94 15.01
C MET A 383 19.39 -1.57 15.62
N ARG A 384 20.31 -1.16 16.49
CA ARG A 384 20.39 0.21 17.00
C ARG A 384 21.73 0.82 16.67
N LEU A 385 21.70 2.05 16.21
CA LEU A 385 22.86 2.84 15.87
C LEU A 385 22.90 4.06 16.80
N VAL A 386 24.07 4.32 17.36
CA VAL A 386 24.32 5.51 18.20
C VAL A 386 25.31 6.41 17.46
N ARG A 387 25.00 7.70 17.34
CA ARG A 387 25.88 8.64 16.65
C ARG A 387 27.25 8.66 17.33
N ALA A 388 28.31 8.59 16.53
CA ALA A 388 29.66 8.71 17.04
C ALA A 388 29.88 10.13 17.60
N LYS A 389 30.72 10.23 18.64
CA LYS A 389 31.07 11.53 19.22
C LYS A 389 31.88 12.35 18.22
N GLU A 390 31.77 13.67 18.34
CA GLU A 390 32.58 14.60 17.56
C GLU A 390 34.08 14.26 17.67
N GLY A 391 34.77 14.23 16.53
CA GLY A 391 36.19 13.87 16.46
C GLY A 391 36.51 12.38 16.55
N TRP A 392 35.50 11.49 16.56
CA TRP A 392 35.73 10.06 16.41
C TRP A 392 36.37 9.75 15.05
N LEU A 393 37.37 8.87 15.06
CA LEU A 393 38.10 8.46 13.86
C LEU A 393 37.83 6.98 13.57
N PRO A 394 37.51 6.61 12.31
CA PRO A 394 37.27 5.23 11.95
C PRO A 394 38.56 4.39 12.05
N PRO A 395 38.46 3.11 12.48
CA PRO A 395 39.60 2.21 12.59
C PRO A 395 40.09 1.67 11.23
N THR A 396 39.95 2.42 10.14
CA THR A 396 40.44 2.10 8.79
C THR A 396 41.87 2.59 8.54
N GLY A 397 42.68 2.77 9.60
CA GLY A 397 44.04 3.30 9.52
C GLY A 397 45.08 2.34 8.91
N GLU A 398 46.32 2.80 8.77
CA GLU A 398 47.45 2.04 8.21
C GLU A 398 47.53 0.61 8.79
N GLY A 399 47.43 -0.39 7.91
CA GLY A 399 47.51 -1.82 8.26
C GLY A 399 46.20 -2.60 8.20
N MET A 400 45.05 -1.93 7.98
CA MET A 400 43.76 -2.59 7.71
C MET A 400 43.45 -2.65 6.21
N GLU A 401 43.11 -3.84 5.72
CA GLU A 401 42.57 -4.03 4.36
C GLU A 401 41.04 -3.89 4.39
N VAL A 402 40.48 -3.00 3.56
CA VAL A 402 39.03 -2.85 3.41
C VAL A 402 38.55 -3.71 2.24
N ILE A 403 37.63 -4.63 2.51
CA ILE A 403 37.04 -5.54 1.52
C ILE A 403 35.60 -5.09 1.29
N ASN A 404 35.28 -4.60 0.10
CA ASN A 404 33.91 -4.32 -0.28
C ASN A 404 33.19 -5.64 -0.64
N ASP A 405 32.32 -6.11 0.26
CA ASP A 405 31.56 -7.35 0.09
C ASP A 405 30.63 -7.30 -1.14
N PHE A 406 30.26 -6.09 -1.60
CA PHE A 406 29.33 -5.84 -2.70
C PHE A 406 29.99 -5.19 -3.92
N GLU A 407 31.31 -5.25 -4.06
CA GLU A 407 32.07 -4.67 -5.18
C GLU A 407 31.49 -5.06 -6.56
N ALA A 408 31.01 -6.29 -6.69
CA ALA A 408 30.40 -6.80 -7.92
C ALA A 408 29.13 -6.06 -8.37
N TYR A 409 28.51 -5.28 -7.48
CA TYR A 409 27.27 -4.53 -7.67
C TYR A 409 27.47 -3.01 -7.60
N SER A 410 28.66 -2.53 -7.25
CA SER A 410 28.94 -1.10 -7.16
C SER A 410 28.74 -0.40 -8.50
N TYR A 411 28.05 0.72 -8.47
CA TYR A 411 27.78 1.58 -9.63
C TYR A 411 28.08 3.03 -9.26
N THR A 412 28.26 3.87 -10.27
CA THR A 412 28.26 5.33 -10.09
C THR A 412 27.00 5.91 -10.70
N PHE A 413 26.46 6.95 -10.07
CA PHE A 413 25.35 7.72 -10.61
C PHE A 413 25.72 9.20 -10.66
N TYR A 414 25.72 9.74 -11.87
CA TYR A 414 26.04 11.13 -12.14
C TYR A 414 24.78 11.87 -12.57
N LEU A 415 24.26 12.75 -11.70
CA LEU A 415 23.10 13.59 -12.01
C LEU A 415 23.49 14.65 -13.04
N CYS A 416 22.84 14.61 -14.20
CA CYS A 416 23.30 15.38 -15.33
C CYS A 416 22.21 15.71 -16.35
N LEU A 417 20.99 15.97 -15.86
CA LEU A 417 19.90 16.51 -16.68
C LEU A 417 20.33 17.81 -17.36
N GLU A 418 20.22 17.85 -18.69
CA GLU A 418 20.55 19.04 -19.49
C GLU A 418 19.29 19.80 -19.91
N ALA A 419 18.27 19.10 -20.43
CA ALA A 419 17.02 19.73 -20.85
C ALA A 419 15.84 18.75 -20.85
N ILE A 420 14.65 19.28 -20.56
CA ILE A 420 13.37 18.60 -20.78
C ILE A 420 12.60 19.38 -21.85
N THR A 421 12.17 18.69 -22.91
CA THR A 421 11.36 19.27 -23.98
C THR A 421 10.12 18.40 -24.23
N PRO A 422 9.09 18.91 -24.94
CA PRO A 422 7.93 18.09 -25.29
C PRO A 422 8.23 16.85 -26.14
N THR A 423 9.41 16.78 -26.75
CA THR A 423 9.79 15.74 -27.72
C THR A 423 10.94 14.85 -27.26
N TYR A 424 11.79 15.32 -26.34
CA TYR A 424 12.94 14.57 -25.84
C TYR A 424 13.37 15.09 -24.47
N ILE A 425 14.05 14.23 -23.71
CA ILE A 425 14.86 14.61 -22.55
C ILE A 425 16.33 14.45 -22.93
N SER A 426 17.18 15.40 -22.56
CA SER A 426 18.62 15.31 -22.77
C SER A 426 19.40 15.29 -21.46
N VAL A 427 20.43 14.46 -21.42
CA VAL A 427 21.42 14.40 -20.35
C VAL A 427 22.79 14.69 -20.94
N LYS A 428 23.65 15.35 -20.18
CA LYS A 428 25.00 15.69 -20.61
C LYS A 428 26.03 15.01 -19.75
N ASP A 429 26.80 14.13 -20.35
CA ASP A 429 27.74 13.30 -19.61
C ASP A 429 28.98 14.06 -19.10
N GLU A 430 29.83 13.35 -18.34
CA GLU A 430 31.05 13.91 -17.74
C GLU A 430 32.04 14.46 -18.77
N ASP A 431 32.03 13.92 -20.00
CA ASP A 431 32.86 14.35 -21.13
C ASP A 431 32.19 15.49 -21.94
N GLY A 432 30.98 15.88 -21.54
CA GLY A 432 30.20 16.94 -22.17
C GLY A 432 29.44 16.50 -23.42
N VAL A 433 29.28 15.20 -23.64
CA VAL A 433 28.46 14.63 -24.72
C VAL A 433 27.00 14.63 -24.29
N SER A 434 26.15 15.25 -25.10
CA SER A 434 24.69 15.24 -24.89
C SER A 434 24.07 13.98 -25.49
N HIS A 435 23.34 13.24 -24.67
CA HIS A 435 22.53 12.09 -25.06
C HIS A 435 21.05 12.47 -25.00
N GLN A 436 20.28 12.11 -26.03
CA GLN A 436 18.85 12.46 -26.14
C GLN A 436 17.98 11.22 -26.15
N VAL A 437 16.93 11.24 -25.33
CA VAL A 437 15.92 10.20 -25.26
C VAL A 437 14.60 10.74 -25.82
N PRO A 438 14.07 10.17 -26.92
CA PRO A 438 12.80 10.61 -27.48
C PRO A 438 11.60 10.25 -26.57
N VAL A 439 10.75 11.24 -26.30
CA VAL A 439 9.49 11.05 -25.55
C VAL A 439 8.50 10.17 -26.33
N SER A 440 8.65 10.05 -27.65
CA SER A 440 7.82 9.17 -28.49
C SER A 440 8.09 7.68 -28.28
N GLU A 441 9.28 7.33 -27.79
CA GLU A 441 9.68 5.94 -27.52
C GLU A 441 9.36 5.53 -26.07
N HIS A 442 9.25 6.53 -25.19
CA HIS A 442 8.98 6.39 -23.77
C HIS A 442 7.96 7.45 -23.34
N GLU A 443 6.67 7.16 -23.46
CA GLU A 443 5.62 8.15 -23.17
C GLU A 443 5.61 8.58 -21.68
N GLU A 444 6.08 7.72 -20.79
CA GLU A 444 6.26 7.97 -19.36
C GLU A 444 7.14 9.20 -19.05
N LEU A 445 8.04 9.56 -19.97
CA LEU A 445 8.92 10.73 -19.85
C LEU A 445 8.17 12.06 -19.91
N ARG A 446 6.92 12.09 -20.38
CA ARG A 446 6.08 13.30 -20.35
C ARG A 446 5.83 13.79 -18.93
N SER A 447 5.94 12.89 -17.95
CA SER A 447 5.74 13.21 -16.55
C SER A 447 7.00 13.74 -15.85
N CYS A 448 8.15 13.78 -16.53
CA CYS A 448 9.41 14.17 -15.91
C CYS A 448 9.48 15.66 -15.57
N THR A 449 10.14 15.97 -14.45
CA THR A 449 10.35 17.34 -13.96
C THR A 449 11.82 17.67 -13.79
N LEU A 450 12.15 18.94 -13.54
CA LEU A 450 13.53 19.35 -13.28
C LEU A 450 14.07 18.84 -11.93
N ASP A 451 13.18 18.45 -11.02
CA ASP A 451 13.53 17.96 -9.69
C ASP A 451 13.76 16.43 -9.68
N ASP A 452 13.51 15.78 -10.82
CA ASP A 452 13.65 14.35 -10.99
C ASP A 452 15.13 13.92 -11.00
N ALA A 453 15.46 12.82 -10.33
CA ALA A 453 16.79 12.24 -10.36
C ALA A 453 17.09 11.59 -11.73
N ILE A 454 17.59 12.42 -12.67
CA ILE A 454 17.91 12.05 -14.04
C ILE A 454 19.42 12.22 -14.29
N GLY A 455 20.06 11.18 -14.80
CA GLY A 455 21.51 11.19 -14.96
C GLY A 455 22.05 9.97 -15.70
N ILE A 456 23.33 9.68 -15.49
CA ILE A 456 24.02 8.54 -16.09
C ILE A 456 24.46 7.58 -15.00
N ILE A 457 24.04 6.32 -15.12
CA ILE A 457 24.55 5.22 -14.31
C ILE A 457 25.65 4.49 -15.06
N THR A 458 26.78 4.23 -14.39
CA THR A 458 27.84 3.36 -14.90
C THR A 458 27.99 2.13 -14.02
N TRP A 459 27.87 0.94 -14.62
CA TRP A 459 28.05 -0.35 -13.94
C TRP A 459 28.79 -1.34 -14.83
N ARG A 460 29.91 -1.91 -14.33
CA ARG A 460 30.79 -2.85 -15.07
C ARG A 460 31.10 -2.39 -16.49
N ASP A 461 31.55 -1.15 -16.63
CA ASP A 461 31.90 -0.50 -17.89
C ASP A 461 30.74 -0.29 -18.87
N LYS A 462 29.48 -0.51 -18.44
CA LYS A 462 28.29 -0.17 -19.22
C LYS A 462 27.66 1.11 -18.69
N ARG A 463 27.18 1.96 -19.59
CA ARG A 463 26.56 3.24 -19.27
C ARG A 463 25.09 3.25 -19.66
N TYR A 464 24.28 3.88 -18.83
CA TYR A 464 22.83 3.97 -19.00
C TYR A 464 22.36 5.38 -18.69
N ILE A 465 21.44 5.92 -19.48
CA ILE A 465 20.64 7.08 -19.10
C ILE A 465 19.60 6.58 -18.11
N ALA A 466 19.67 7.08 -16.88
CA ALA A 466 18.81 6.67 -15.79
C ALA A 466 17.76 7.75 -15.50
N PHE A 467 16.51 7.34 -15.49
CA PHE A 467 15.37 8.08 -14.93
C PHE A 467 14.97 7.34 -13.64
N ASP A 468 15.66 7.64 -12.55
CA ASP A 468 15.62 6.80 -11.35
C ASP A 468 14.22 6.74 -10.73
N ASN A 469 13.49 7.87 -10.73
CA ASN A 469 12.10 7.93 -10.24
C ASN A 469 11.12 7.08 -11.07
N LEU A 470 11.49 6.74 -12.31
CA LEU A 470 10.70 5.88 -13.21
C LEU A 470 11.21 4.43 -13.21
N MET A 471 12.32 4.14 -12.52
CA MET A 471 13.07 2.89 -12.65
C MET A 471 13.37 2.53 -14.12
N LEU A 472 13.61 3.54 -14.96
CA LEU A 472 13.87 3.37 -16.38
C LEU A 472 15.36 3.62 -16.66
N TYR A 473 16.02 2.62 -17.23
CA TYR A 473 17.45 2.65 -17.53
C TYR A 473 17.67 2.30 -19.00
N ILE A 474 18.08 3.29 -19.79
CA ILE A 474 18.24 3.18 -21.23
C ILE A 474 19.73 3.04 -21.55
N PRO A 475 20.19 1.92 -22.15
CA PRO A 475 21.59 1.75 -22.49
C PRO A 475 22.09 2.86 -23.42
N ILE A 476 23.29 3.39 -23.14
CA ILE A 476 24.02 4.25 -24.07
C ILE A 476 24.79 3.31 -24.99
N GLU A 477 24.41 3.24 -26.26
CA GLU A 477 25.18 2.52 -27.27
C GLU A 477 26.49 3.27 -27.53
N GLU A 478 27.63 2.58 -27.34
CA GLU A 478 28.99 3.11 -27.62
C GLU A 478 29.36 3.08 -29.11
#